data_AF-A0A1A8RV81-F1
#
_entry.id   AF-A0A1A8RV81-F1
#
_cell.length_a   1.000
_cell.length_b   1.000
_cell.length_c   1.000
_cell.angle_alpha   90.00
_cell.angle_beta   90.00
_cell.angle_gamma   90.00
#
_symmetry.space_group_name_H-M   'P 1'
#
loop_
_entity.id
_entity.type
_entity.pdbx_description
1 polymer ?
#
loop_
_entity_poly.entity_id
_entity_poly.type
_entity_poly.pdbx_seq_one_letter_code
_entity_poly.pdbx_strand_id
1 'polypeptide(L)' 'RYVMFGNGTLLLQQMGKKDEGDYTCHATNKLGKDEKKVRVKVEPNAPQIEKSQSTVTVKLEESAKLSCQ' A
#
# COMPACT_ATOMS: atom_id res chain seq x y z
N ARG A 1 4.57 10.44 -4.43
CA ARG A 1 5.22 11.71 -4.00
C ARG A 1 5.61 11.55 -2.53
N TYR A 2 6.81 11.95 -2.13
CA TYR A 2 7.28 11.85 -0.73
C TYR A 2 7.40 13.22 -0.08
N VAL A 3 7.35 13.25 1.25
CA VAL A 3 7.54 14.46 2.06
C VAL A 3 8.59 14.18 3.13
N MET A 4 9.54 15.10 3.30
CA MET A 4 10.49 15.10 4.42
C MET A 4 10.08 16.18 5.41
N PHE A 5 9.82 15.79 6.65
CA PHE A 5 9.54 16.72 7.72
C PHE A 5 10.83 17.27 8.33
N GLY A 6 10.76 18.46 8.93
CA GLY A 6 11.92 19.12 9.57
C GLY A 6 12.52 18.34 10.75
N ASN A 7 11.79 17.37 11.30
CA ASN A 7 12.28 16.45 12.34
C ASN A 7 13.00 15.21 11.76
N GLY A 8 13.21 15.13 10.45
CA GLY A 8 13.88 14.00 9.78
C GLY A 8 12.95 12.83 9.41
N THR A 9 11.64 12.95 9.61
CA THR A 9 10.68 11.89 9.25
C THR A 9 10.40 11.90 7.74
N LEU A 10 10.52 10.73 7.10
CA LEU A 10 10.10 10.48 5.72
C LEU A 10 8.65 9.97 5.68
N LEU A 11 7.79 10.63 4.91
CA LEU A 11 6.42 10.19 4.63
C LEU A 11 6.26 9.80 3.16
N LEU A 12 5.82 8.56 2.96
CA LEU A 12 5.42 8.01 1.67
C LEU A 12 3.90 7.81 1.68
N GLN A 13 3.15 8.70 1.02
CA GLN A 13 1.68 8.73 1.12
C GLN A 13 0.98 7.61 0.35
N GLN A 14 1.56 7.18 -0.77
CA GLN A 14 1.03 6.12 -1.62
C GLN A 14 2.18 5.18 -1.94
N MET A 15 2.40 4.20 -1.06
CA MET A 15 3.43 3.20 -1.25
C MET A 15 2.93 2.13 -2.24
N GLY A 16 3.74 1.85 -3.25
CA GLY A 16 3.58 0.71 -4.14
C GLY A 16 4.73 -0.28 -3.98
N LYS A 17 4.64 -1.42 -4.69
CA LYS A 17 5.70 -2.43 -4.69
C LYS A 17 7.09 -1.92 -5.07
N LYS A 18 7.17 -0.81 -5.83
CA LYS A 18 8.44 -0.18 -6.22
C LYS A 18 9.11 0.58 -5.08
N ASP A 19 8.37 0.91 -4.03
CA ASP A 19 8.88 1.57 -2.82
C ASP A 19 9.33 0.55 -1.76
N GLU A 20 9.25 -0.75 -2.05
CA GLU A 20 9.82 -1.80 -1.21
C GLU A 20 11.35 -1.77 -1.28
N GLY A 21 12.01 -1.79 -0.13
CA GLY A 21 13.47 -1.73 -0.10
C GLY A 21 14.06 -1.34 1.25
N ASP A 22 15.36 -1.12 1.25
CA ASP A 22 16.09 -0.66 2.42
C ASP A 22 16.19 0.86 2.42
N TYR A 23 15.81 1.47 3.54
CA TYR A 23 15.87 2.90 3.77
C TYR A 23 16.88 3.19 4.88
N THR A 24 17.77 4.14 4.66
CA THR A 24 18.78 4.54 5.64
C THR A 24 18.57 5.98 6.05
N CYS A 25 18.46 6.23 7.36
CA CYS A 25 18.48 7.56 7.93
C CYS A 25 19.92 7.89 8.36
N HIS A 26 20.43 9.04 7.93
CA HIS A 26 21.77 9.50 8.23
C HIS A 26 21.67 10.76 9.10
N ALA A 27 22.22 10.71 10.31
CA ALA A 27 22.33 11.85 11.21
C ALA A 27 23.78 12.33 11.24
N THR A 28 24.00 13.65 11.17
CA THR A 28 25.34 14.24 11.22
C THR A 28 25.32 15.45 12.12
N ASN A 29 26.30 15.54 13.02
CA ASN A 29 26.55 16.72 13.84
C ASN A 29 28.06 17.05 13.81
N LYS A 30 28.49 18.05 14.58
CA LYS A 30 29.90 18.48 14.61
C LYS A 30 30.87 17.43 15.16
N LEU A 31 30.37 16.45 15.93
CA LEU A 31 31.17 15.44 16.62
C LEU A 31 31.24 14.12 15.84
N GLY A 32 30.31 13.87 14.92
CA GLY A 32 30.29 12.63 14.16
C GLY A 32 29.05 12.42 13.32
N LYS A 33 28.91 11.17 12.89
CA LYS A 33 27.82 10.68 12.05
C LYS A 33 27.25 9.40 12.68
N ASP A 34 25.95 9.23 12.54
CA ASP A 34 25.25 8.01 12.92
C ASP A 34 24.27 7.62 11.81
N GLU A 35 24.02 6.33 11.65
CA GLU A 35 23.12 5.84 10.61
C GLU A 35 22.24 4.69 11.12
N LYS A 36 21.01 4.64 10.62
CA LYS A 36 20.06 3.57 10.91
C LYS A 36 19.39 3.08 9.63
N LYS A 37 19.53 1.78 9.37
CA LYS A 37 18.92 1.10 8.23
C LYS A 37 17.64 0.37 8.66
N VAL A 38 16.57 0.53 7.89
CA VAL A 38 15.28 -0.14 8.07
C VAL A 38 14.80 -0.71 6.74
N ARG A 39 14.29 -1.93 6.76
CA ARG A 39 13.72 -2.57 5.58
C ARG A 39 12.22 -2.36 5.55
N VAL A 40 11.74 -1.68 4.51
CA VAL A 40 10.33 -1.48 4.23
C VAL A 40 9.85 -2.60 3.32
N LYS A 41 8.79 -3.31 3.73
CA LYS A 41 8.10 -4.33 2.94
C LYS A 41 6.71 -3.82 2.60
N VAL A 42 6.32 -3.87 1.33
CA VAL A 42 5.00 -3.42 0.89
C VAL A 42 4.16 -4.65 0.58
N GLU A 43 3.19 -4.95 1.44
CA GLU A 43 2.29 -6.08 1.22
C GLU A 43 1.00 -5.58 0.57
N PRO A 44 0.59 -6.13 -0.58
CA PRO A 44 -0.69 -5.79 -1.16
C PRO A 44 -1.80 -6.29 -0.23
N ASN A 45 -2.87 -5.52 -0.12
CA ASN A 45 -4.08 -6.04 0.51
C ASN A 45 -4.55 -7.28 -0.26
N ALA A 46 -5.00 -8.30 0.47
CA ALA A 46 -5.65 -9.43 -0.16
C ALA A 46 -6.86 -8.92 -0.96
N PRO A 47 -7.11 -9.46 -2.18
CA PRO A 47 -8.29 -9.08 -2.94
C PRO A 47 -9.53 -9.38 -2.09
N GLN A 48 -10.34 -8.35 -1.89
CA GLN A 48 -11.64 -8.47 -1.23
C GLN A 48 -12.68 -8.60 -2.33
N ILE A 49 -13.52 -9.62 -2.25
CA ILE A 49 -14.73 -9.70 -3.08
C ILE A 49 -15.84 -9.09 -2.24
N GLU A 50 -16.33 -7.93 -2.63
CA GLU A 50 -17.55 -7.38 -2.08
C GLU A 50 -18.71 -8.32 -2.43
N LYS A 51 -19.49 -8.70 -1.40
CA LYS A 51 -20.54 -9.73 -1.44
C LYS A 51 -21.12 -9.95 -2.84
N SER A 52 -20.69 -11.02 -3.50
CA SER A 52 -21.26 -11.44 -4.78
C SER A 52 -22.67 -11.99 -4.54
N GLN A 53 -23.61 -11.66 -5.44
CA GLN A 53 -24.97 -12.21 -5.38
C GLN A 53 -24.87 -13.73 -5.61
N SER A 54 -25.14 -14.53 -4.59
CA SER A 54 -25.02 -15.99 -4.64
C SER A 54 -26.17 -16.68 -5.38
N THR A 55 -27.31 -16.01 -5.52
CA THR A 55 -28.50 -16.59 -6.18
C THR A 55 -29.31 -15.49 -6.85
N VAL A 56 -29.49 -15.62 -8.17
CA VAL A 56 -30.34 -14.74 -8.97
C VAL A 56 -31.36 -15.63 -9.68
N THR A 57 -32.65 -15.37 -9.45
CA THR A 57 -33.74 -16.05 -10.16
C THR A 57 -34.20 -15.15 -11.28
N VAL A 58 -34.13 -15.64 -12.52
CA VAL A 58 -34.59 -14.93 -13.73
C VAL A 58 -35.70 -15.70 -14.41
N LYS A 59 -36.59 -14.97 -15.06
CA LYS A 59 -37.64 -15.58 -15.88
C LYS A 59 -37.06 -16.06 -17.22
N LEU A 60 -37.79 -16.96 -17.87
CA LEU A 60 -37.45 -17.39 -19.23
C LEU A 60 -37.37 -16.16 -20.15
N GLU A 61 -36.37 -16.13 -21.03
CA GLU A 61 -36.04 -15.00 -21.93
C GLU A 61 -35.47 -13.73 -21.28
N GLU A 62 -35.27 -13.68 -19.95
CA GLU A 62 -34.59 -12.56 -19.29
C GLU A 62 -33.08 -12.84 -19.11
N SER A 63 -32.28 -11.77 -19.17
CA SER A 63 -30.82 -11.82 -18.93
C SER A 63 -30.49 -11.49 -17.48
N ALA A 64 -29.67 -12.31 -16.83
CA ALA A 64 -29.11 -12.03 -15.50
C ALA A 64 -27.67 -11.51 -15.61
N LYS A 65 -27.30 -10.58 -14.73
CA LYS A 65 -25.90 -10.13 -14.56
C LYS A 65 -25.48 -10.40 -13.12
N LEU A 66 -24.47 -11.25 -12.97
CA LEU A 66 -23.82 -11.50 -11.69
C LEU A 66 -22.63 -10.55 -11.58
N SER A 67 -22.68 -9.66 -10.58
CA SER A 67 -21.56 -8.76 -10.29
C SER A 67 -20.61 -9.42 -9.31
N CYS A 68 -19.31 -9.33 -9.60
CA CYS A 68 -18.22 -9.68 -8.71
C CYS A 68 -17.28 -8.47 -8.69
N GLN A 69 -17.32 -7.73 -7.59
CA GLN A 69 -16.52 -6.53 -7.38
C GLN A 69 -15.56 -6.74 -6.24
#